data_AF-A0A7Y3I7Z4-F1
#
_entry.id   AF-A0A7Y3I7Z4-F1
#
_cell.length_a   1.000
_cell.length_b   1.000
_cell.length_c   1.000
_cell.angle_alpha   90.00
_cell.angle_beta   90.00
_cell.angle_gamma   90.00
#
_symmetry.space_group_name_H-M   'P 1'
#
loop_
_entity.id
_entity.type
_entity.pdbx_description
1 polymer ?
#
loop_
_entity_poly.entity_id
_entity_poly.type
_entity_poly.pdbx_seq_one_letter_code
_entity_poly.pdbx_strand_id
1 'polypeptide(L)'
;MSLKRGTWLAGLLVAAACGGDGAAPVAEEDTISQEAFIEAYIALRVVGLRAPQQLISPEDRLRVLSEQGVTEEELLEFAEVHGEDVLRMQRIWNEVESRLEELRTRSDSSDERS
;
A
#
# COMPACT_ATOMS: atom_id res chain seq x y z
N MET A 1 51.72 -27.29 -17.67
CA MET A 1 51.09 -26.39 -18.67
C MET A 1 49.69 -26.07 -18.19
N SER A 2 49.43 -24.78 -17.95
CA SER A 2 48.14 -24.22 -17.57
C SER A 2 47.19 -24.18 -18.78
N LEU A 3 45.87 -24.34 -18.57
CA LEU A 3 44.72 -23.73 -19.27
C LEU A 3 43.46 -24.52 -18.84
N LYS A 4 42.52 -24.02 -18.01
CA LYS A 4 41.59 -22.87 -18.08
C LYS A 4 40.16 -23.32 -18.41
N ARG A 5 39.20 -22.73 -17.66
CA ARG A 5 37.73 -22.59 -17.90
C ARG A 5 36.91 -23.78 -17.40
N GLY A 6 36.07 -23.70 -16.37
CA GLY A 6 35.28 -22.56 -15.89
C GLY A 6 33.98 -22.48 -16.67
N THR A 7 32.98 -23.29 -16.29
CA THR A 7 31.58 -23.11 -16.69
C THR A 7 30.69 -23.81 -15.67
N TRP A 8 30.21 -23.05 -14.69
CA TRP A 8 29.04 -23.42 -13.89
C TRP A 8 27.81 -23.20 -14.77
N LEU A 9 27.15 -24.28 -15.19
CA LEU A 9 25.81 -24.25 -15.80
C LEU A 9 24.82 -24.26 -14.64
N ALA A 10 24.19 -23.12 -14.34
CA ALA A 10 22.99 -22.57 -14.99
C ALA A 10 21.75 -22.97 -14.18
N GLY A 11 21.21 -21.98 -13.47
CA GLY A 11 20.03 -22.08 -12.63
C GLY A 11 18.75 -22.33 -13.43
N LEU A 12 17.85 -23.09 -12.82
CA LEU A 12 16.50 -23.33 -13.29
C LEU A 12 15.56 -22.40 -12.51
N LEU A 13 15.26 -21.21 -13.06
CA LEU A 13 14.20 -20.34 -12.57
C LEU A 13 12.93 -20.65 -13.35
N VAL A 14 11.96 -21.27 -12.67
CA VAL A 14 10.64 -21.59 -13.20
C VAL A 14 9.84 -20.29 -13.34
N ALA A 15 9.48 -19.96 -14.58
CA ALA A 15 8.59 -18.87 -14.90
C ALA A 15 7.14 -19.24 -14.50
N ALA A 16 6.59 -18.57 -13.50
CA ALA A 16 5.15 -18.44 -13.32
C ALA A 16 4.69 -17.21 -14.12
N ALA A 17 4.40 -17.43 -15.40
CA ALA A 17 3.75 -16.45 -16.25
C ALA A 17 2.23 -16.68 -16.21
N CYS A 18 1.51 -15.74 -15.61
CA CYS A 18 0.07 -15.60 -15.80
C CYS A 18 -0.26 -14.12 -16.05
N GLY A 19 -0.67 -13.83 -17.29
CA GLY A 19 -1.66 -12.84 -17.68
C GLY A 19 -1.51 -11.40 -17.18
N GLY A 20 -1.08 -10.50 -18.09
CA GLY A 20 -1.30 -9.07 -17.96
C GLY A 20 -0.73 -8.35 -19.17
N ASP A 21 -1.60 -7.80 -20.01
CA ASP A 21 -1.28 -6.98 -21.19
C ASP A 21 -0.17 -5.97 -20.87
N GLY A 22 0.94 -6.06 -21.61
CA GLY A 22 2.14 -5.26 -21.38
C GLY A 22 1.97 -3.82 -21.83
N ALA A 23 1.46 -2.97 -20.94
CA ALA A 23 1.96 -1.61 -20.86
C ALA A 23 3.34 -1.68 -20.20
N ALA A 24 4.38 -1.16 -20.86
CA ALA A 24 5.67 -0.97 -20.22
C ALA A 24 5.44 -0.20 -18.90
N PRO A 25 6.08 -0.58 -17.78
CA PRO A 25 6.01 0.23 -16.58
C PRO A 25 6.62 1.59 -16.95
N VAL A 26 5.76 2.60 -17.12
CA VAL A 26 6.17 3.98 -16.91
C VAL A 26 6.81 3.96 -15.53
N ALA A 27 8.09 4.32 -15.45
CA ALA A 27 8.79 4.36 -14.18
C ALA A 27 7.91 5.15 -13.22
N GLU A 28 7.30 4.44 -12.27
CA GLU A 28 6.60 5.09 -11.19
C GLU A 28 7.66 5.93 -10.49
N GLU A 29 7.31 7.17 -10.16
CA GLU A 29 8.18 8.03 -9.36
C GLU A 29 8.69 7.25 -8.15
N ASP A 30 9.85 7.61 -7.58
CA ASP A 30 10.53 6.88 -6.49
C ASP A 30 9.74 6.90 -5.15
N THR A 31 8.40 6.91 -5.19
CA THR A 31 7.48 6.86 -4.06
C THR A 31 6.68 5.55 -4.05
N ILE A 32 5.97 5.30 -2.96
CA ILE A 32 5.07 4.15 -2.83
C ILE A 32 3.93 4.21 -3.85
N SER A 33 3.33 3.04 -4.14
CA SER A 33 2.17 2.99 -5.03
C SER A 33 0.95 3.69 -4.42
N GLN A 34 0.04 4.12 -5.29
CA GLN A 34 -1.25 4.71 -4.87
C GLN A 34 -2.05 3.76 -3.98
N GLU A 35 -2.03 2.47 -4.28
CA GLU A 35 -2.73 1.44 -3.51
C GLU A 35 -2.12 1.28 -2.11
N ALA A 36 -0.79 1.29 -1.99
CA ALA A 36 -0.11 1.25 -0.71
C ALA A 36 -0.43 2.47 0.16
N PHE A 37 -0.49 3.67 -0.45
CA PHE A 37 -0.92 4.89 0.25
C PHE A 37 -2.36 4.78 0.77
N ILE A 38 -3.30 4.30 -0.07
CA ILE A 38 -4.72 4.15 0.28
C ILE A 38 -4.90 3.17 1.43
N GLU A 39 -4.30 1.97 1.34
CA GLU A 39 -4.39 0.94 2.37
C GLU A 39 -3.81 1.42 3.70
N ALA A 40 -2.64 2.07 3.67
CA ALA A 40 -2.03 2.64 4.86
C ALA A 40 -2.90 3.73 5.50
N TYR A 41 -3.45 4.65 4.69
CA TYR A 41 -4.33 5.70 5.19
C TYR A 41 -5.61 5.13 5.83
N ILE A 42 -6.26 4.16 5.18
CA ILE A 42 -7.45 3.50 5.71
C ILE A 42 -7.13 2.80 7.03
N ALA A 43 -6.03 2.05 7.10
CA ALA A 43 -5.63 1.35 8.30
C ALA A 43 -5.40 2.33 9.48
N LEU A 44 -4.69 3.43 9.23
CA LEU A 44 -4.51 4.50 10.21
C LEU A 44 -5.84 5.10 10.65
N ARG A 45 -6.75 5.35 9.71
CA ARG A 45 -8.05 5.96 9.98
C ARG A 45 -8.94 5.03 10.80
N VAL A 46 -8.98 3.74 10.49
CA VAL A 46 -9.74 2.73 11.23
C VAL A 46 -9.27 2.64 12.68
N VAL A 47 -7.95 2.61 12.91
CA VAL A 47 -7.40 2.59 14.26
C VAL A 47 -7.68 3.91 14.99
N GLY A 48 -7.48 5.05 14.33
CA GLY A 48 -7.77 6.37 14.88
C GLY A 48 -9.22 6.54 15.30
N LEU A 49 -10.18 6.09 14.49
CA LEU A 49 -11.61 6.17 14.81
C LEU A 49 -12.02 5.32 16.02
N ARG A 50 -11.27 4.26 16.31
CA ARG A 50 -11.49 3.37 17.47
C ARG A 50 -10.71 3.81 18.72
N ALA A 51 -9.75 4.71 18.56
CA ALA A 51 -8.90 5.18 19.64
C ALA A 51 -9.63 6.19 20.55
N PRO A 52 -9.24 6.29 21.84
CA PRO A 52 -9.74 7.35 22.71
C PRO A 52 -9.52 8.74 22.09
N GLN A 53 -10.54 9.60 22.14
CA GLN A 53 -10.50 10.96 21.58
C GLN A 53 -10.27 11.02 20.06
N GLN A 54 -10.39 9.90 19.35
CA GLN A 54 -10.16 9.78 17.90
C GLN A 54 -8.74 10.17 17.46
N LEU A 55 -7.77 9.99 18.36
CA LEU A 55 -6.36 10.28 18.11
C LEU A 55 -5.56 8.98 18.18
N ILE A 56 -4.84 8.69 17.10
CA ILE A 56 -3.93 7.54 17.06
C ILE A 56 -2.69 7.83 17.92
N SER A 57 -2.31 6.85 18.75
CA SER A 57 -1.06 6.94 19.53
C SER A 57 0.16 6.78 18.61
N PRO A 58 1.34 7.32 18.98
CA PRO A 58 2.57 7.09 18.20
C PRO A 58 2.91 5.60 18.06
N GLU A 59 2.66 4.80 19.10
CA GLU A 59 2.90 3.36 19.12
C GLU A 59 1.96 2.63 18.15
N ASP A 60 0.67 2.96 18.16
CA ASP A 60 -0.31 2.38 17.23
C ASP A 60 -0.04 2.80 15.79
N ARG A 61 0.36 4.06 15.56
CA ARG A 61 0.75 4.53 14.25
C ARG A 61 1.93 3.72 13.71
N LEU A 62 3.00 3.57 14.48
CA LEU A 62 4.17 2.79 14.07
C LEU A 62 3.81 1.33 13.77
N ARG A 63 2.98 0.73 14.63
CA ARG A 63 2.50 -0.65 14.43
C ARG A 63 1.71 -0.78 13.14
N VAL A 64 0.73 0.10 12.91
CA VAL A 64 -0.09 0.08 11.68
C VAL A 64 0.77 0.25 10.44
N LEU A 65 1.68 1.21 10.42
CA LEU A 65 2.57 1.44 9.29
C LEU A 65 3.45 0.21 9.01
N SER A 66 4.00 -0.41 10.07
CA SER A 66 4.77 -1.65 9.95
C SER A 66 3.95 -2.82 9.42
N GLU A 67 2.67 -2.97 9.81
CA GLU A 67 1.76 -4.00 9.31
C GLU A 67 1.47 -3.81 7.81
N GLN A 68 1.45 -2.56 7.35
CA GLN A 68 1.24 -2.18 5.95
C GLN A 68 2.52 -2.21 5.11
N GLY A 69 3.68 -2.43 5.74
CA GLY A 69 4.97 -2.45 5.05
C GLY A 69 5.42 -1.10 4.51
N VAL A 70 4.93 0.00 5.10
CA VAL A 70 5.27 1.38 4.73
C VAL A 70 5.81 2.15 5.93
N THR A 71 6.50 3.24 5.67
CA THR A 71 7.04 4.18 6.66
C THR A 71 6.26 5.50 6.67
N GLU A 72 6.44 6.30 7.72
CA GLU A 72 5.85 7.65 7.78
C GLU A 72 6.44 8.56 6.69
N GLU A 73 7.74 8.43 6.41
CA GLU A 73 8.43 9.21 5.37
C GLU A 73 7.85 8.92 3.99
N GLU A 74 7.63 7.64 3.64
CA GLU A 74 7.07 7.25 2.34
C GLU A 74 5.64 7.78 2.12
N LEU A 75 4.82 7.87 3.17
CA LEU A 75 3.49 8.49 3.07
C LEU A 75 3.59 10.01 2.85
N LEU A 76 4.53 10.67 3.52
CA LEU A 76 4.77 12.10 3.36
C LEU A 76 5.32 12.41 1.96
N GLU A 77 6.27 11.62 1.48
CA GLU A 77 6.86 11.76 0.16
C GLU A 77 5.81 11.54 -0.93
N PHE A 78 4.94 10.52 -0.80
CA PHE A 78 3.82 10.35 -1.71
C PHE A 78 2.92 11.58 -1.76
N ALA A 79 2.58 12.15 -0.60
CA ALA A 79 1.74 13.34 -0.52
C ALA A 79 2.45 14.61 -1.06
N GLU A 80 3.76 14.73 -0.90
CA GLU A 80 4.55 15.83 -1.45
C GLU A 80 4.61 15.78 -2.98
N VAL A 81 4.86 14.60 -3.54
CA VAL A 81 4.97 14.40 -5.00
C VAL A 81 3.61 14.53 -5.69
N HIS A 82 2.56 13.92 -5.12
CA HIS A 82 1.25 13.80 -5.79
C HIS A 82 0.20 14.79 -5.30
N GLY A 83 0.42 15.47 -4.17
CA GLY A 83 -0.59 16.26 -3.48
C GLY A 83 -1.12 17.46 -4.26
N GLU A 84 -0.33 18.00 -5.20
CA GLU A 84 -0.74 19.11 -6.06
C GLU A 84 -1.59 18.67 -7.26
N ASP A 85 -1.57 17.38 -7.63
CA ASP A 85 -2.48 16.84 -8.65
C ASP A 85 -3.88 16.61 -8.05
N VAL A 86 -4.68 17.67 -8.11
CA VAL A 86 -6.06 17.70 -7.59
C VAL A 86 -6.92 16.56 -8.16
N LEU A 87 -6.79 16.22 -9.44
CA LEU A 87 -7.61 15.17 -10.05
C LEU A 87 -7.21 13.78 -9.56
N ARG A 88 -5.91 13.55 -9.35
CA ARG A 88 -5.40 12.32 -8.74
C ARG A 88 -5.82 12.21 -7.29
N MET A 89 -5.62 13.26 -6.49
CA MET A 89 -6.01 13.26 -5.08
C MET A 89 -7.52 13.10 -4.90
N GLN A 90 -8.35 13.69 -5.77
CA GLN A 90 -9.79 13.46 -5.76
C GLN A 90 -10.13 11.97 -5.97
N ARG A 91 -9.48 11.28 -6.90
CA ARG A 91 -9.70 9.84 -7.11
C ARG A 91 -9.29 9.02 -5.89
N ILE A 92 -8.15 9.34 -5.27
CA ILE A 92 -7.68 8.71 -4.04
C ILE A 92 -8.70 8.88 -2.91
N TRP A 93 -9.19 10.10 -2.69
CA TRP A 93 -10.15 10.35 -1.61
C TRP A 93 -11.50 9.66 -1.84
N ASN A 94 -12.00 9.66 -3.07
CA ASN A 94 -13.22 8.92 -3.41
C ASN A 94 -13.07 7.41 -3.13
N GLU A 95 -11.91 6.83 -3.46
CA GLU A 95 -11.61 5.42 -3.18
C GLU A 95 -11.55 5.14 -1.67
N VAL A 96 -10.85 6.00 -0.92
CA VAL A 96 -10.78 5.92 0.55
C VAL A 96 -12.18 5.98 1.18
N GLU A 97 -13.01 6.92 0.75
CA GLU A 97 -14.38 7.06 1.24
C GLU A 97 -15.23 5.81 0.94
N SER A 98 -15.15 5.29 -0.29
CA SER A 98 -15.86 4.07 -0.69
C SER A 98 -15.48 2.88 0.20
N ARG A 99 -14.17 2.63 0.38
CA ARG A 99 -13.69 1.50 1.18
C ARG A 99 -14.00 1.64 2.67
N LEU A 100 -13.98 2.87 3.21
CA LEU A 100 -14.39 3.12 4.59
C LEU A 100 -15.89 2.85 4.81
N GLU A 101 -16.75 3.23 3.87
CA GLU A 101 -18.18 2.96 3.92
C GLU A 101 -18.48 1.45 3.82
N GLU A 102 -17.75 0.73 2.96
CA GLU A 102 -17.83 -0.73 2.88
C GLU A 102 -17.39 -1.41 4.18
N LEU A 103 -16.32 -0.92 4.83
CA LEU A 103 -15.88 -1.41 6.14
C LEU A 103 -16.93 -1.16 7.22
N ARG A 104 -17.55 0.02 7.21
CA ARG A 104 -18.64 0.38 8.14
C ARG A 104 -19.84 -0.55 7.97
N THR A 105 -20.32 -0.71 6.74
CA THR A 105 -21.47 -1.58 6.43
C THR A 105 -21.21 -3.04 6.85
N ARG A 106 -19.98 -3.53 6.65
CA ARG A 106 -19.57 -4.87 7.14
C ARG A 106 -19.55 -4.98 8.66
N SER A 107 -19.16 -3.92 9.37
CA SER A 107 -19.19 -3.88 10.83
C SER A 107 -20.62 -3.93 11.35
N ASP A 108 -21.49 -3.05 10.86
CA ASP A 108 -22.89 -2.94 11.33
C ASP A 108 -23.67 -4.25 11.12
N SER A 109 -23.48 -4.92 9.98
CA SER A 109 -24.11 -6.22 9.70
C SER A 109 -23.61 -7.39 10.57
N SER A 110 -22.44 -7.26 11.18
CA SER A 110 -21.89 -8.28 12.09
C SER A 110 -22.49 -8.16 13.50
N ASP A 111 -22.83 -6.94 13.92
CA ASP A 111 -23.43 -6.67 15.23
C ASP A 111 -24.91 -7.07 15.30
N GLU A 112 -25.66 -6.98 14.20
CA GLU A 112 -27.08 -7.42 14.13
C GLU A 112 -27.28 -8.95 14.18
N ARG A 113 -26.20 -9.73 14.02
CA ARG A 113 -26.23 -11.21 14.04
C ARG A 113 -25.80 -11.82 15.39
N SER A 114 -25.47 -10.99 16.38
CA SER A 114 -25.04 -11.40 17.73
C SER A 114 -26.12 -11.15 18.77
#